data_AF-A0A1Z9EER7-F1
#
_entry.id   AF-A0A1Z9EER7-F1
#
_cell.length_a   1.000
_cell.length_b   1.000
_cell.length_c   1.000
_cell.angle_alpha   90.00
_cell.angle_beta   90.00
_cell.angle_gamma   90.00
#
_symmetry.space_group_name_H-M   'P 1'
#
loop_
_entity.id
_entity.type
_entity.pdbx_description
1 polymer ?
#
loop_
_entity_poly.entity_id
_entity_poly.type
_entity_poly.pdbx_seq_one_letter_code
_entity_poly.pdbx_strand_id
1 'polypeptide(L)' 'MFTYINPDIRERLIRDGKLFRIDADGSEVQMNDAPGPGLHLNLMGPIPLPLARGHLQPTVQW' A
#
# COMPACT_ATOMS: atom_id res chain seq x y z
N MET A 1 13.07 -0.78 7.45
CA MET A 1 14.17 -0.78 6.46
C MET A 1 13.61 -0.09 5.22
N PHE A 2 14.08 1.13 4.93
CA PHE A 2 13.42 2.03 3.96
C PHE A 2 13.68 1.58 2.53
N THR A 3 12.63 1.09 1.87
CA THR A 3 12.59 1.00 0.41
C THR A 3 12.28 2.41 -0.10
N TYR A 4 13.24 3.05 -0.76
CA TYR A 4 13.01 4.35 -1.40
C TYR A 4 12.06 4.10 -2.59
N ILE A 5 10.77 4.37 -2.40
CA ILE A 5 9.81 4.38 -3.50
C ILE A 5 10.05 5.69 -4.25
N ASN A 6 10.29 5.59 -5.56
CA ASN A 6 10.37 6.76 -6.43
C ASN A 6 9.16 7.69 -6.17
N PRO A 7 9.34 9.01 -5.99
CA PRO A 7 8.26 9.93 -5.64
C PRO A 7 7.05 9.86 -6.58
N ASP A 8 7.27 9.78 -7.89
CA ASP A 8 6.22 9.69 -8.90
C ASP A 8 5.42 8.39 -8.77
N ILE A 9 6.12 7.30 -8.42
CA ILE A 9 5.49 6.00 -8.14
C ILE A 9 4.68 6.06 -6.84
N ARG A 10 5.21 6.72 -5.80
CA ARG A 10 4.52 6.91 -4.53
C ARG A 10 3.21 7.67 -4.74
N GLU A 11 3.26 8.79 -5.46
CA GLU A 11 2.08 9.60 -5.77
C GLU A 11 1.03 8.81 -6.54
N ARG A 12 1.45 8.04 -7.55
CA ARG A 12 0.53 7.16 -8.28
C ARG A 12 -0.10 6.11 -7.38
N LEU A 13 0.66 5.48 -6.49
CA LEU A 13 0.13 4.45 -5.59
C LEU A 13 -0.87 5.03 -4.58
N ILE A 14 -0.62 6.24 -4.05
CA ILE A 14 -1.56 6.95 -3.18
C ILE A 14 -2.85 7.26 -3.95
N ARG A 15 -2.74 7.84 -5.15
CA ARG A 15 -3.87 8.18 -6.01
C ARG A 15 -4.73 6.96 -6.37
N ASP A 16 -4.08 5.83 -6.65
CA ASP A 16 -4.76 4.58 -7.01
C ASP A 16 -5.35 3.84 -5.78
N GLY A 17 -5.23 4.38 -4.57
CA GLY A 17 -5.69 3.75 -3.33
C GLY A 17 -4.87 2.51 -2.93
N LYS A 18 -3.67 2.34 -3.51
CA LYS A 18 -2.80 1.17 -3.30
C LYS A 18 -1.75 1.40 -2.24
N LEU A 19 -1.56 2.64 -1.77
CA LEU A 19 -0.69 2.98 -0.66
C LEU A 19 -1.45 3.92 0.28
N PHE A 20 -1.73 3.45 1.49
CA PHE A 20 -2.49 4.15 2.52
C PHE A 20 -1.80 4.02 3.87
N ARG A 21 -2.18 4.86 4.84
CA ARG A 21 -1.50 5.00 6.13
C ARG A 21 -2.52 4.76 7.20
N ILE A 22 -2.14 3.99 8.21
CA ILE A 22 -2.95 3.81 9.41
C ILE A 22 -2.20 4.35 10.63
N ASP A 23 -2.96 4.87 11.58
CA ASP A 23 -2.48 5.20 12.92
C ASP A 23 -2.44 3.95 13.83
N ALA A 24 -2.10 4.17 15.09
CA ALA A 24 -2.01 3.12 16.10
C ALA A 24 -3.36 2.45 16.42
N ASP A 25 -4.46 3.14 16.17
CA ASP A 25 -5.82 2.63 16.39
C ASP A 25 -6.36 1.89 15.15
N GLY A 26 -5.57 1.83 14.08
CA GLY A 26 -5.93 1.18 12.82
C GLY A 26 -6.78 2.05 11.90
N SER A 27 -6.95 3.34 12.21
CA SER A 27 -7.72 4.27 11.39
C SER A 27 -6.90 4.79 10.23
N GLU A 28 -7.51 4.89 9.04
CA GLU A 28 -6.84 5.46 7.87
C GLU A 28 -6.62 6.97 8.06
N VAL A 29 -5.40 7.42 7.78
CA VAL A 29 -4.99 8.82 7.88
C VAL A 29 -4.45 9.35 6.55
N GLN A 30 -4.65 10.64 6.31
CA GLN A 30 -4.26 11.29 5.05
C GLN A 30 -2.74 11.25 4.83
N MET A 31 -2.34 10.93 3.60
CA MET A 31 -0.94 10.74 3.20
C MET A 31 -0.20 12.04 2.84
N ASN A 32 -0.95 13.10 2.56
CA ASN A 32 -0.41 14.37 2.07
C ASN A 32 0.34 15.15 3.14
N ASP A 33 0.04 14.89 4.41
CA ASP A 33 0.70 15.55 5.52
C ASP A 33 1.90 14.74 6.03
N ALA A 34 2.92 15.47 6.49
CA ALA A 34 3.98 14.88 7.30
C ALA A 34 3.32 14.09 8.44
N PRO A 35 3.79 12.87 8.76
CA PRO A 35 3.21 12.10 9.84
C PRO A 35 3.21 12.96 11.10
N GLY A 36 2.01 13.24 11.62
CA GLY A 36 1.87 13.90 12.91
C GLY A 36 2.53 13.09 14.02
N PRO A 37 2.73 13.66 15.22
CA PRO A 37 3.29 12.92 16.33
C PRO A 37 2.51 11.62 16.58
N GLY A 38 3.21 10.49 16.65
CA GLY A 38 2.60 9.17 16.84
C GLY A 38 3.22 8.06 15.98
N LEU A 39 2.79 6.82 16.23
CA LEU A 39 3.16 5.67 15.41
C LEU A 39 2.25 5.61 14.18
N HIS A 40 2.86 5.52 13.01
CA HIS A 40 2.15 5.42 11.74
C HIS A 40 2.75 4.28 10.91
N LEU A 41 1.88 3.54 10.22
CA LEU A 41 2.30 2.48 9.31
C LEU A 41 1.80 2.81 7.91
N ASN A 42 2.71 2.78 6.93
CA ASN A 42 2.32 2.83 5.52
C ASN A 42 2.07 1.39 5.04
N LEU A 43 0.88 1.15 4.54
CA LEU A 43 0.43 -0.14 4.04
C LEU A 43 0.23 -0.07 2.54
N MET A 44 0.67 -1.10 1.84
CA MET A 44 0.25 -1.30 0.45
C MET A 44 -1.01 -2.16 0.43
N GLY A 45 -1.99 -1.73 -0.35
CA GLY A 45 -3.17 -2.52 -0.65
C GLY A 45 -2.82 -3.84 -1.33
N PRO A 46 -3.80 -4.73 -1.51
CA PRO A 46 -3.58 -6.05 -2.10
C PRO A 46 -2.89 -5.90 -3.46
N ILE A 47 -1.66 -6.39 -3.54
CA ILE A 47 -0.92 -6.47 -4.80
C ILE A 47 -1.40 -7.74 -5.48
N PRO A 48 -2.04 -7.66 -6.67
CA PRO A 48 -2.46 -8.85 -7.38
C PRO A 48 -1.22 -9.68 -7.69
N LEU A 49 -1.15 -10.85 -7.07
CA LEU A 49 -0.09 -11.81 -7.34
C LEU A 49 -0.41 -12.47 -8.68
N PRO A 50 0.42 -12.29 -9.73
CA PRO A 50 0.18 -12.94 -11.01
C PRO A 50 0.45 -14.43 -10.86
N LEU A 51 -0.56 -15.18 -10.42
CA LEU A 51 -0.49 -16.63 -10.25
C LEU A 51 -0.78 -17.40 -11.53
N ALA A 52 -1.08 -16.70 -12.62
CA ALA A 52 -1.36 -17.32 -13.89
C ALA A 52 -0.15 -18.18 -14.33
N ARG A 53 -0.39 -19.47 -14.52
CA ARG A 53 0.60 -20.44 -15.02
C ARG A 53 0.11 -20.98 -16.34
N GLY A 54 0.49 -20.33 -17.44
CA GLY A 54 -0.06 -20.60 -18.77
C GLY A 54 -1.56 -20.35 -18.79
N HIS A 55 -2.34 -21.41 -19.00
CA HIS A 55 -3.81 -21.35 -19.04
C HIS A 55 -4.47 -21.48 -17.65
N LEU A 56 -3.71 -21.75 -16.60
CA LEU A 56 -4.23 -21.92 -15.24
C LEU A 56 -4.35 -20.55 -14.56
N GLN A 57 -5.55 -20.19 -14.09
CA GLN A 57 -5.83 -18.97 -13.33
C GLN A 57 -6.32 -19.32 -11.91
N PRO A 58 -5.42 -19.65 -10.98
CA PRO A 58 -5.81 -19.98 -9.62
C PRO A 58 -6.26 -18.73 -8.84
N THR A 59 -7.33 -18.87 -8.06
CA THR A 59 -7.83 -17.84 -7.15
C THR A 59 -7.15 -17.97 -5.79
N VAL A 60 -6.61 -16.86 -5.26
CA VAL A 60 -6.08 -16.83 -3.89
C VAL A 60 -7.21 -16.62 -2.90
N GLN A 61 -7.22 -17.41 -1.83
CA GLN A 61 -7.99 -17.15 -0.62
C GLN A 61 -6.99 -16.76 0.48
N TRP A 62 -7.10 -15.53 0.96
CA TRP A 62 -6.25 -14.96 2.01
C TRP A 62 -6.88 -15.17 3.39
#